data_AF-A0A1G2NHI7-F1
#
_entry.id   AF-A0A1G2NHI7-F1
#
_cell.length_a   1.000
_cell.length_b   1.000
_cell.length_c   1.000
_cell.angle_alpha   90.00
_cell.angle_beta   90.00
_cell.angle_gamma   90.00
#
_symmetry.space_group_name_H-M   'P 1'
#
loop_
_entity.id
_entity.type
_entity.pdbx_description
1 polymer ?
#
loop_
_entity_poly.entity_id
_entity_poly.type
_entity_poly.pdbx_seq_one_letter_code
_entity_poly.pdbx_strand_id
1 'polypeptide(L)'
;MSATEKKTIDAESTAKVTGAPSTKIIGRIISGIANKNADETLGAVKEAVDANTDMKTFLKILLHKMRLLLLLKYAPEMKETIKSQLSGEEYKEFSSLASDKAKEINSKTILELLEAFTRLPYAAVPQLPLEIAVINICSGSR
;
A
#
# COMPACT_ATOMS: atom_id res chain seq x y z
N MET A 1 -16.45 -39.96 -21.14
CA MET A 1 -17.44 -38.86 -21.24
C MET A 1 -18.16 -38.82 -19.90
N SER A 2 -18.20 -37.78 -19.07
CA SER A 2 -18.05 -36.32 -19.21
C SER A 2 -17.59 -35.79 -17.84
N ALA A 3 -16.54 -34.97 -17.75
CA ALA A 3 -16.54 -33.50 -17.79
C ALA A 3 -17.24 -32.81 -16.60
N THR A 4 -16.38 -32.21 -15.74
CA THR A 4 -16.53 -30.93 -15.01
C THR A 4 -17.70 -30.72 -14.05
N GLU A 5 -17.35 -30.46 -12.78
CA GLU A 5 -17.70 -29.19 -12.11
C GLU A 5 -16.53 -28.79 -11.20
N LYS A 6 -15.56 -28.09 -11.80
CA LYS A 6 -14.46 -27.45 -11.09
C LYS A 6 -15.07 -26.23 -10.40
N LYS A 7 -15.41 -26.37 -9.11
CA LYS A 7 -15.90 -25.31 -8.23
C LYS A 7 -14.97 -24.10 -8.36
N THR A 8 -15.38 -23.10 -9.12
CA THR A 8 -14.79 -21.76 -9.13
C THR A 8 -14.96 -21.24 -7.72
N ILE A 9 -13.87 -21.28 -6.94
CA ILE A 9 -13.83 -20.64 -5.64
C ILE A 9 -13.94 -19.16 -5.92
N ASP A 10 -15.14 -18.66 -5.66
CA ASP A 10 -15.56 -17.29 -5.81
C ASP A 10 -14.59 -16.41 -5.00
N ALA A 11 -13.74 -15.64 -5.69
CA ALA A 11 -12.69 -14.81 -5.08
C ALA A 11 -13.27 -13.80 -4.05
N GLU A 12 -14.57 -13.57 -4.10
CA GLU A 12 -15.32 -12.70 -3.20
C GLU A 12 -15.65 -13.35 -1.84
N SER A 13 -15.68 -14.68 -1.76
CA SER A 13 -15.96 -15.41 -0.51
C SER A 13 -14.72 -15.70 0.34
N THR A 14 -13.52 -15.69 -0.26
CA THR A 14 -12.24 -15.72 0.48
C THR A 14 -11.84 -14.32 0.98
N ALA A 15 -12.23 -13.27 0.25
CA ALA A 15 -12.00 -11.86 0.58
C ALA A 15 -12.50 -11.42 1.97
N LYS A 16 -13.62 -12.00 2.44
CA LYS A 16 -14.21 -11.73 3.77
C LYS A 16 -13.43 -12.32 4.94
N VAL A 17 -12.52 -13.27 4.68
CA VAL A 17 -11.78 -13.99 5.74
C VAL A 17 -10.28 -13.68 5.70
N THR A 18 -9.72 -13.12 4.63
CA THR A 18 -8.25 -12.99 4.45
C THR A 18 -7.69 -11.58 4.17
N GLY A 19 -8.50 -10.51 4.20
CA GLY A 19 -7.97 -9.13 4.13
C GLY A 19 -8.23 -8.35 2.83
N ALA A 20 -9.31 -8.62 2.11
CA ALA A 20 -9.70 -7.75 0.98
C ALA A 20 -9.97 -6.27 1.34
N PRO A 21 -10.47 -5.92 2.55
CA PRO A 21 -10.60 -4.51 2.95
C PRO A 21 -9.25 -3.80 3.02
N SER A 22 -8.21 -4.47 3.49
CA SER A 22 -6.90 -3.86 3.66
C SER A 22 -6.22 -3.58 2.32
N THR A 23 -6.46 -4.37 1.26
CA THR A 23 -5.93 -4.11 -0.08
C THR A 23 -6.42 -2.78 -0.66
N LYS A 24 -7.73 -2.50 -0.56
CA LYS A 24 -8.32 -1.24 -1.04
C LYS A 24 -7.85 -0.04 -0.22
N ILE A 25 -7.79 -0.19 1.11
CA ILE A 25 -7.30 0.86 2.01
C ILE A 25 -5.82 1.17 1.72
N ILE A 26 -4.99 0.15 1.50
CA ILE A 26 -3.58 0.33 1.13
C ILE A 26 -3.46 1.06 -0.21
N GLY A 27 -4.26 0.70 -1.23
CA GLY A 27 -4.26 1.41 -2.51
C GLY A 27 -4.61 2.90 -2.37
N ARG A 28 -5.58 3.23 -1.52
CA ARG A 28 -5.93 4.62 -1.19
C ARG A 28 -4.81 5.36 -0.47
N ILE A 29 -4.14 4.73 0.49
CA ILE A 29 -2.98 5.33 1.16
C ILE A 29 -1.85 5.61 0.17
N ILE A 30 -1.53 4.64 -0.71
CA ILE A 30 -0.48 4.81 -1.73
C ILE A 30 -0.83 5.96 -2.68
N SER A 31 -2.09 6.02 -3.14
CA SER A 31 -2.56 7.07 -4.03
C SER A 31 -2.54 8.45 -3.36
N GLY A 32 -3.02 8.54 -2.11
CA GLY A 32 -2.99 9.77 -1.31
C GLY A 32 -1.57 10.27 -1.07
N ILE A 33 -0.63 9.39 -0.73
CA ILE A 33 0.81 9.70 -0.62
C ILE A 33 1.36 10.22 -1.96
N ALA A 34 1.07 9.53 -3.08
CA ALA A 34 1.53 9.93 -4.40
C ALA A 34 1.02 11.32 -4.81
N ASN A 35 -0.19 11.66 -4.36
CA ASN A 35 -0.90 12.89 -4.63
C ASN A 35 -0.66 14.00 -3.59
N LYS A 36 0.14 13.75 -2.53
CA LYS A 36 0.32 14.66 -1.38
C LYS A 36 -0.99 15.06 -0.69
N ASN A 37 -1.98 14.18 -0.72
CA ASN A 37 -3.27 14.40 -0.08
C ASN A 37 -3.26 13.83 1.35
N ALA A 38 -2.84 14.64 2.33
CA ALA A 38 -2.77 14.22 3.72
C ALA A 38 -4.14 13.80 4.28
N ASP A 39 -5.19 14.58 4.01
CA ASP A 39 -6.54 14.36 4.56
C ASP A 39 -7.11 13.02 4.13
N GLU A 40 -7.04 12.72 2.83
CA GLU A 40 -7.49 11.43 2.29
C GLU A 40 -6.67 10.26 2.85
N THR A 41 -5.36 10.45 2.97
CA THR A 41 -4.44 9.41 3.44
C THR A 41 -4.69 9.10 4.92
N LEU A 42 -4.82 10.12 5.77
CA LEU A 42 -5.13 9.98 7.19
C LEU A 42 -6.54 9.38 7.40
N GLY A 43 -7.51 9.75 6.56
CA GLY A 43 -8.82 9.11 6.54
C GLY A 43 -8.73 7.61 6.28
N ALA A 44 -7.91 7.18 5.31
CA ALA A 44 -7.70 5.76 5.03
C ALA A 44 -6.94 5.04 6.16
N VAL A 45 -5.99 5.69 6.85
CA VAL A 45 -5.35 5.14 8.06
C VAL A 45 -6.38 4.91 9.16
N LYS A 46 -7.27 5.88 9.40
CA LYS A 46 -8.37 5.72 10.37
C LYS A 46 -9.28 4.56 10.00
N GLU A 47 -9.67 4.43 8.73
CA GLU A 47 -10.48 3.29 8.27
C GLU A 47 -9.79 1.93 8.55
N ALA A 48 -8.45 1.85 8.41
CA ALA A 48 -7.71 0.64 8.75
C ALA A 48 -7.78 0.31 10.25
N VAL A 49 -7.72 1.34 11.11
CA VAL A 49 -7.85 1.21 12.57
C VAL A 49 -9.27 0.78 12.95
N ASP A 50 -10.29 1.42 12.38
CA ASP A 50 -11.71 1.11 12.63
C ASP A 50 -12.06 -0.32 12.17
N ALA A 51 -11.38 -0.82 11.13
CA ALA A 51 -11.47 -2.21 10.68
C ALA A 51 -10.74 -3.22 11.58
N ASN A 52 -10.19 -2.80 12.73
CA ASN A 52 -9.42 -3.62 13.68
C ASN A 52 -8.22 -4.33 13.01
N THR A 53 -7.55 -3.65 12.07
CA THR A 53 -6.40 -4.22 11.37
C THR A 53 -5.18 -4.27 12.29
N ASP A 54 -4.42 -5.38 12.27
CA ASP A 54 -3.11 -5.43 12.90
C ASP A 54 -2.14 -4.45 12.21
N MET A 55 -1.81 -3.35 12.90
CA MET A 55 -1.08 -2.23 12.30
C MET A 55 0.34 -2.61 11.88
N LYS A 56 0.97 -3.57 12.58
CA LYS A 56 2.30 -4.07 12.23
C LYS A 56 2.28 -4.79 10.88
N THR A 57 1.33 -5.70 10.71
CA THR A 57 1.13 -6.43 9.44
C THR A 57 0.69 -5.46 8.34
N PHE A 58 -0.20 -4.53 8.64
CA PHE A 58 -0.67 -3.52 7.70
C PHE A 58 0.48 -2.68 7.13
N LEU A 59 1.31 -2.09 8.01
CA LEU A 59 2.43 -1.26 7.59
C LEU A 59 3.50 -2.08 6.85
N LYS A 60 3.69 -3.35 7.21
CA LYS A 60 4.57 -4.27 6.47
C LYS A 60 4.09 -4.49 5.03
N ILE A 61 2.79 -4.69 4.83
CA ILE A 61 2.21 -4.85 3.47
C ILE A 61 2.33 -3.54 2.70
N LEU A 62 2.01 -2.40 3.32
CA LEU A 62 2.15 -1.07 2.70
C LEU A 62 3.60 -0.83 2.24
N LEU A 63 4.60 -1.09 3.10
CA LEU A 63 6.02 -0.97 2.76
C LEU A 63 6.42 -1.88 1.60
N HIS A 64 5.95 -3.13 1.59
CA HIS A 64 6.21 -4.05 0.49
C HIS A 64 5.67 -3.50 -0.84
N LYS A 65 4.44 -2.99 -0.85
CA LYS A 65 3.84 -2.38 -2.04
C LYS A 65 4.57 -1.11 -2.47
N MET A 66 4.91 -0.22 -1.54
CA MET A 66 5.68 0.99 -1.83
C MET A 66 7.07 0.67 -2.40
N ARG A 67 7.71 -0.42 -1.94
CA ARG A 67 8.94 -0.94 -2.55
C ARG A 67 8.73 -1.37 -4.00
N LEU A 68 7.67 -2.12 -4.31
CA LEU A 68 7.38 -2.54 -5.69
C LEU A 68 7.19 -1.33 -6.61
N LEU A 69 6.47 -0.31 -6.13
CA LEU A 69 6.25 0.93 -6.88
C LEU A 69 7.55 1.71 -7.12
N LEU A 70 8.42 1.80 -6.12
CA LEU A 70 9.76 2.39 -6.26
C LEU A 70 10.59 1.63 -7.30
N LEU A 71 10.63 0.30 -7.22
CA LEU A 71 11.37 -0.52 -8.18
C LEU A 71 10.83 -0.39 -9.59
N LEU A 72 9.50 -0.30 -9.78
CA LEU A 72 8.90 -0.08 -11.09
C LEU A 72 9.34 1.26 -11.72
N LYS A 73 9.65 2.26 -10.89
CA LYS A 73 10.12 3.58 -11.33
C LYS A 73 11.62 3.61 -11.69
N TYR A 74 12.45 2.86 -10.97
CA TYR A 74 13.92 2.96 -11.09
C TYR A 74 14.61 1.73 -11.70
N ALA A 75 13.95 0.58 -11.75
CA ALA A 75 14.48 -0.71 -12.20
C ALA A 75 13.54 -1.31 -13.28
N PRO A 76 13.51 -0.74 -14.50
CA PRO A 76 12.59 -1.17 -15.56
C PRO A 76 12.75 -2.65 -15.95
N GLU A 77 13.94 -3.22 -15.77
CA GLU A 77 14.23 -4.65 -15.98
C GLU A 77 13.44 -5.56 -15.03
N MET A 78 13.01 -5.06 -13.87
CA MET A 78 12.24 -5.82 -12.88
C MET A 78 10.73 -5.84 -13.18
N LYS A 79 10.27 -5.15 -14.22
CA LYS A 79 8.84 -4.94 -14.54
C LYS A 79 8.04 -6.24 -14.62
N GLU A 80 8.55 -7.26 -15.30
CA GLU A 80 7.84 -8.54 -15.43
C GLU A 80 7.76 -9.31 -14.10
N THR A 81 8.82 -9.25 -13.29
CA THR A 81 8.83 -9.83 -11.94
C THR A 81 7.89 -9.11 -10.99
N ILE A 82 7.73 -7.79 -11.13
CA ILE A 82 6.78 -7.01 -10.33
C ILE A 82 5.34 -7.31 -10.77
N LYS A 83 5.11 -7.41 -12.08
CA LYS A 83 3.80 -7.72 -12.66
C LYS A 83 3.26 -9.07 -12.19
N SER A 84 4.11 -10.08 -11.97
CA SER A 84 3.67 -11.38 -11.46
C SER A 84 3.30 -11.38 -9.96
N GLN A 85 3.64 -10.31 -9.22
CA GLN A 85 3.34 -10.16 -7.79
C GLN A 85 2.07 -9.33 -7.52
N LEU A 86 1.50 -8.71 -8.55
CA LEU A 86 0.35 -7.81 -8.44
C LEU A 86 -0.82 -8.36 -9.26
N SER A 87 -2.05 -8.05 -8.84
CA SER A 87 -3.21 -8.26 -9.71
C SER A 87 -3.13 -7.35 -10.94
N GLY A 88 -3.89 -7.68 -11.98
CA GLY A 88 -3.92 -6.89 -13.22
C GLY A 88 -4.40 -5.45 -13.01
N GLU A 89 -5.28 -5.22 -12.02
CA GLU A 89 -5.77 -3.90 -11.62
C GLU A 89 -4.71 -3.13 -10.85
N GLU A 90 -4.12 -3.74 -9.81
CA GLU A 90 -3.04 -3.11 -9.02
C GLU A 90 -1.84 -2.75 -9.89
N TYR A 91 -1.46 -3.62 -10.83
CA TYR A 91 -0.34 -3.34 -11.73
C TYR A 91 -0.62 -2.12 -12.63
N LYS A 92 -1.86 -1.95 -13.11
CA LYS A 92 -2.24 -0.77 -13.91
C LYS A 92 -2.12 0.51 -13.09
N GLU A 93 -2.62 0.50 -11.85
CA GLU A 93 -2.50 1.63 -10.93
C GLU A 93 -1.02 1.93 -10.60
N PHE A 94 -0.22 0.90 -10.32
CA PHE A 94 1.19 1.10 -9.99
C PHE A 94 1.98 1.62 -11.19
N SER A 95 1.69 1.12 -12.40
CA SER A 95 2.35 1.58 -13.61
C SER A 95 1.99 3.03 -13.94
N SER A 96 0.75 3.47 -13.67
CA SER A 96 0.37 4.87 -13.87
C SER A 96 1.09 5.79 -12.87
N LEU A 97 1.12 5.40 -11.60
CA LEU A 97 1.81 6.15 -10.54
C LEU A 97 3.34 6.20 -10.74
N ALA A 98 3.95 5.11 -11.22
CA ALA A 98 5.40 5.06 -11.47
C ALA A 98 5.83 5.92 -12.67
N SER A 99 4.98 6.02 -13.69
CA SER A 99 5.28 6.74 -14.94
C SER A 99 5.07 8.25 -14.82
N ASP A 100 4.22 8.67 -13.88
CA ASP A 100 3.93 10.08 -13.66
C ASP A 100 5.05 10.76 -12.86
N LYS A 101 5.81 11.62 -13.55
CA LYS A 101 6.92 12.39 -12.96
C LYS A 101 6.44 13.41 -11.93
N ALA A 102 5.17 13.82 -11.96
CA ALA A 102 4.61 14.72 -10.96
C ALA A 102 4.32 14.01 -9.63
N LYS A 103 4.30 12.67 -9.60
CA LYS A 103 4.09 11.91 -8.36
C LYS A 103 5.38 11.81 -7.56
N GLU A 104 5.29 12.23 -6.29
CA GLU A 104 6.41 12.35 -5.37
C GLU A 104 6.66 11.07 -4.54
N ILE A 105 6.63 9.91 -5.19
CA ILE A 105 7.16 8.69 -4.57
C ILE A 105 8.63 8.58 -4.94
N ASN A 106 9.47 8.84 -3.93
CA ASN A 106 10.92 8.84 -4.02
C ASN A 106 11.54 8.15 -2.78
N SER A 107 12.87 8.13 -2.70
CA SER A 107 13.60 7.51 -1.59
C SER A 107 13.24 8.11 -0.22
N LYS A 108 12.99 9.43 -0.13
CA LYS A 108 12.59 10.09 1.13
C LYS A 108 11.25 9.55 1.63
N THR A 109 10.28 9.39 0.73
CA THR A 109 8.96 8.79 1.06
C THR A 109 9.11 7.40 1.68
N ILE A 110 10.00 6.57 1.13
CA ILE A 110 10.25 5.22 1.65
C ILE A 110 10.97 5.27 3.00
N LEU A 111 11.91 6.18 3.19
CA LEU A 111 12.61 6.36 4.46
C LEU A 111 11.66 6.76 5.60
N GLU A 112 10.74 7.68 5.36
CA GLU A 112 9.71 8.06 6.35
C GLU A 112 8.83 6.85 6.75
N LEU A 113 8.44 6.01 5.79
CA LEU A 113 7.67 4.80 6.07
C LEU A 113 8.48 3.72 6.78
N LEU A 114 9.77 3.59 6.47
CA LEU A 114 10.68 2.69 7.18
C LEU A 114 10.83 3.14 8.64
N GLU A 115 10.96 4.45 8.87
CA GLU A 115 11.06 5.03 10.21
C GLU A 115 9.75 4.87 11.00
N ALA A 116 8.59 5.00 10.34
CA ALA A 116 7.32 4.65 10.98
C ALA A 116 7.31 3.18 11.43
N PHE A 117 7.81 2.27 10.60
CA PHE A 117 7.82 0.84 10.91
C PHE A 117 8.81 0.46 12.01
N THR A 118 9.97 1.13 12.11
CA THR A 118 10.93 0.91 13.21
C THR A 118 10.39 1.40 14.55
N ARG A 119 9.59 2.47 14.55
CA ARG A 119 8.96 3.04 15.76
C ARG A 119 7.72 2.31 16.21
N LEU A 120 6.98 1.68 15.28
CA LEU A 120 5.70 1.01 15.55
C LEU A 120 5.72 0.07 16.76
N PRO A 121 6.71 -0.83 16.96
CA PRO A 121 6.71 -1.76 18.10
C PRO A 121 6.75 -1.09 19.48
N TYR A 122 7.17 0.17 19.56
CA TYR A 122 7.35 0.93 20.80
C TYR A 122 6.29 2.02 20.99
N ALA A 123 5.40 2.21 20.02
CA ALA A 123 4.39 3.25 20.08
C ALA A 123 3.22 2.83 20.99
N ALA A 124 2.85 3.70 21.93
CA ALA A 124 1.65 3.49 22.75
C ALA A 124 0.37 3.45 21.91
N VAL A 125 0.35 4.17 20.79
CA VAL A 125 -0.70 4.17 19.78
C VAL A 125 -0.11 3.59 18.48
N PRO A 126 -0.45 2.35 18.08
CA PRO A 126 0.23 1.66 16.98
C PRO A 126 0.20 2.36 15.62
N GLN A 127 -0.85 3.12 15.33
CA GLN A 127 -1.02 3.86 14.08
C GLN A 127 -0.27 5.21 14.03
N LEU A 128 0.07 5.77 15.19
CA LEU A 128 0.61 7.13 15.29
C LEU A 128 1.92 7.34 14.49
N PRO A 129 2.89 6.39 14.48
CA PRO A 129 4.07 6.53 13.64
C PRO A 129 3.75 6.65 12.14
N LEU A 130 2.73 5.94 11.66
CA LEU A 130 2.28 6.03 10.27
C LEU A 130 1.60 7.36 10.00
N GLU A 131 0.74 7.84 10.91
CA GLU A 131 0.08 9.15 10.79
C GLU A 131 1.11 10.29 10.70
N ILE A 132 2.16 10.26 11.52
CA ILE A 132 3.26 11.23 11.49
C ILE A 132 4.02 11.15 10.15
N ALA A 133 4.34 9.95 9.67
CA ALA A 133 5.01 9.79 8.38
C ALA A 133 4.15 10.35 7.23
N VAL A 134 2.84 10.10 7.23
CA VAL A 134 1.91 10.66 6.23
C VAL A 134 1.95 12.19 6.25
N ILE A 135 1.92 12.81 7.44
CA ILE A 135 2.02 14.27 7.58
C ILE A 135 3.34 14.76 6.98
N ASN A 136 4.48 14.20 7.38
CA ASN A 136 5.80 14.60 6.89
C ASN A 136 5.94 14.47 5.37
N ILE A 137 5.43 13.38 4.81
CA ILE A 137 5.46 13.12 3.38
C ILE A 137 4.61 14.17 2.64
N CYS A 138 3.38 14.42 3.10
CA CYS A 138 2.44 15.29 2.41
C CYS A 138 2.71 16.78 2.62
N SER A 139 3.23 17.20 3.78
CA SER A 139 3.52 18.60 4.09
C SER A 139 4.85 19.10 3.52
N GLY A 140 5.62 18.23 2.87
CA GLY A 140 6.99 18.54 2.45
C GLY A 140 7.90 18.73 3.66
N SER A 141 8.29 17.63 4.29
CA SER A 141 9.31 17.62 5.35
C SER A 141 10.52 18.48 4.95
N ARG A 142 10.85 19.45 5.82
CA ARG A 142 11.95 20.44 5.67
C ARG A 142 13.31 19.79 5.52
#